data_AF-A0A4S1FVB7-F1
#
_entry.id   AF-A0A4S1FVB7-F1
#
_cell.length_a   1.000
_cell.length_b   1.000
_cell.length_c   1.000
_cell.angle_alpha   90.00
_cell.angle_beta   90.00
_cell.angle_gamma   90.00
#
_symmetry.space_group_name_H-M   'P 1'
#
loop_
_entity.id
_entity.type
_entity.pdbx_description
1 polymer ?
#
loop_
_entity_poly.entity_id
_entity_poly.type
_entity_poly.pdbx_seq_one_letter_code
_entity_poly.pdbx_strand_id
1 'polypeptide(L)'
;KPLSRVTPDDLRYFTLLHSDTCTQNWQSWLGFAGASFVLGETRSVYFDSCMMSYEAANAGMGFAVANRAYMASDIRAERLVAPFAVHHPNTAGWYFV
;
A
#
# COMPACT_ATOMS: atom_id res chain seq x y z
N LYS A 1 -2.00 11.21 -21.44
CA LYS A 1 -2.90 10.03 -21.45
C LYS A 1 -3.24 9.74 -19.99
N PRO A 2 -4.48 9.95 -19.50
CA PRO A 2 -4.74 9.75 -18.08
C PRO A 2 -4.56 8.26 -17.77
N LEU A 3 -3.77 7.95 -16.75
CA LEU A 3 -3.61 6.58 -16.25
C LEU A 3 -5.02 6.04 -15.97
N SER A 4 -5.40 4.97 -16.67
CA SER A 4 -6.61 4.21 -16.38
C SER A 4 -6.68 3.97 -14.87
N ARG A 5 -7.76 4.41 -14.22
CA ARG A 5 -7.95 4.29 -12.77
C ARG A 5 -7.76 2.84 -12.36
N VAL A 6 -6.60 2.51 -11.79
CA VAL A 6 -6.41 1.26 -11.06
C VAL A 6 -7.35 1.32 -9.86
N THR A 7 -8.08 0.25 -9.62
CA THR A 7 -9.01 0.08 -8.49
C THR A 7 -8.38 -0.79 -7.41
N PRO A 8 -8.85 -0.73 -6.15
CA PRO A 8 -8.38 -1.64 -5.10
C PRO A 8 -8.43 -3.13 -5.49
N ASP A 9 -9.44 -3.52 -6.27
CA ASP A 9 -9.60 -4.90 -6.76
C ASP A 9 -8.48 -5.34 -7.71
N ASP A 10 -7.90 -4.39 -8.47
CA ASP A 10 -6.82 -4.68 -9.42
C ASP A 10 -5.53 -5.12 -8.70
N LEU A 11 -5.41 -4.86 -7.38
CA LEU A 11 -4.27 -5.30 -6.57
C LEU A 11 -4.06 -6.81 -6.60
N ARG A 12 -5.09 -7.61 -6.91
CA ARG A 12 -4.95 -9.07 -7.12
C ARG A 12 -3.95 -9.44 -8.21
N TYR A 13 -3.67 -8.52 -9.14
CA TYR A 13 -2.74 -8.73 -10.25
C TYR A 13 -1.31 -8.30 -9.95
N PHE A 14 -1.04 -7.76 -8.76
CA PHE A 14 0.26 -7.24 -8.36
C PHE A 14 0.86 -8.04 -7.20
N THR A 15 2.05 -7.64 -6.77
CA THR A 15 2.68 -8.20 -5.56
C THR A 15 2.42 -7.27 -4.39
N LEU A 16 1.92 -7.81 -3.28
CA LEU A 16 1.79 -7.08 -2.03
C LEU A 16 3.02 -7.31 -1.16
N LEU A 17 3.62 -6.22 -0.71
CA LEU A 17 4.80 -6.21 0.13
C LEU A 17 4.35 -6.04 1.58
N HIS A 18 4.51 -7.10 2.36
CA HIS A 18 4.16 -7.18 3.77
C HIS A 18 5.38 -6.92 4.65
N SER A 19 5.15 -6.56 5.91
CA SER A 19 6.21 -6.63 6.91
C SER A 19 5.73 -7.13 8.26
N ASP A 20 6.66 -7.69 9.02
CA ASP A 20 6.41 -8.23 10.36
C ASP A 20 6.18 -7.13 11.41
N THR A 21 6.60 -5.90 11.11
CA THR A 21 6.39 -4.72 11.96
C THR A 21 5.12 -3.95 11.59
N CYS A 22 4.51 -4.24 10.43
CA CYS A 22 3.28 -3.60 9.93
C CYS A 22 2.23 -4.64 9.49
N THR A 23 2.06 -5.71 10.25
CA THR A 23 1.25 -6.89 9.88
C THR A 23 -0.21 -6.57 9.58
N GLN A 24 -0.79 -5.56 10.22
CA GLN A 24 -2.20 -5.19 10.08
C GLN A 24 -2.49 -4.21 8.93
N ASN A 25 -1.46 -3.65 8.28
CA ASN A 25 -1.64 -2.57 7.30
C ASN A 25 -2.51 -3.01 6.12
N TRP A 26 -2.18 -4.16 5.51
CA TRP A 26 -2.91 -4.67 4.36
C TRP A 26 -4.34 -5.07 4.69
N GLN A 27 -4.54 -5.79 5.79
CA GLN A 27 -5.86 -6.23 6.22
C GLN A 27 -6.77 -5.03 6.51
N SER A 28 -6.25 -4.03 7.23
CA SER A 28 -7.00 -2.82 7.56
C SER A 28 -7.36 -2.02 6.31
N TRP A 29 -6.40 -1.84 5.40
CA TRP A 29 -6.64 -1.08 4.18
C TRP A 29 -7.60 -1.78 3.22
N LEU A 30 -7.39 -3.06 2.93
CA LEU A 30 -8.26 -3.81 2.01
C LEU A 30 -9.66 -3.99 2.60
N GLY A 31 -9.77 -4.14 3.92
CA GLY A 31 -11.06 -4.10 4.62
C GLY A 31 -11.80 -2.78 4.41
N PHE A 32 -11.11 -1.65 4.57
CA PHE A 32 -11.71 -0.34 4.32
C PHE A 32 -12.05 -0.11 2.84
N ALA A 33 -11.21 -0.59 1.93
CA ALA A 33 -11.40 -0.45 0.49
C ALA A 33 -12.49 -1.38 -0.08
N GLY A 34 -13.05 -2.30 0.72
CA GLY A 34 -14.02 -3.30 0.26
C GLY A 34 -13.40 -4.44 -0.57
N ALA A 35 -12.08 -4.57 -0.54
CA ALA A 35 -11.30 -5.48 -1.39
C ALA A 35 -10.55 -6.56 -0.59
N SER A 36 -11.10 -6.98 0.57
CA SER A 36 -10.45 -7.98 1.45
C SER A 36 -10.11 -9.30 0.75
N PHE A 37 -10.86 -9.66 -0.31
CA PHE A 37 -10.63 -10.87 -1.10
C PHE A 37 -9.24 -10.90 -1.77
N VAL A 38 -8.64 -9.73 -2.04
CA VAL A 38 -7.33 -9.61 -2.70
C VAL A 38 -6.24 -10.36 -1.95
N LEU A 39 -6.27 -10.40 -0.61
CA LEU A 39 -5.26 -11.12 0.19
C LEU A 39 -5.16 -12.61 -0.16
N GLY A 40 -6.25 -13.22 -0.65
CA GLY A 40 -6.29 -14.63 -1.04
C GLY A 40 -5.92 -14.88 -2.51
N GLU A 41 -5.88 -13.84 -3.34
CA GLU A 41 -5.68 -13.97 -4.80
C GLU A 41 -4.34 -13.41 -5.28
N THR A 42 -3.75 -12.51 -4.50
CA THR A 42 -2.52 -11.81 -4.84
C THR A 42 -1.26 -12.60 -4.50
N ARG A 43 -0.12 -12.20 -5.09
CA ARG A 43 1.21 -12.62 -4.63
C ARG A 43 1.63 -11.76 -3.44
N SER A 44 2.38 -12.34 -2.50
CA SER A 44 2.92 -11.63 -1.33
C SER A 44 4.40 -11.89 -1.13
N VAL A 45 5.12 -10.85 -0.71
CA VAL A 45 6.52 -10.91 -0.24
C VAL A 45 6.56 -10.31 1.16
N TYR A 46 7.32 -10.92 2.06
CA TYR A 46 7.40 -10.51 3.47
C TYR A 46 8.80 -9.97 3.78
N PHE A 47 8.84 -8.90 4.57
CA PHE A 47 10.05 -8.23 5.01
C PHE A 47 10.07 -8.10 6.54
N ASP A 48 11.26 -8.12 7.14
CA ASP A 48 11.41 -7.99 8.59
C ASP A 48 10.96 -6.61 9.11
N SER A 49 11.04 -5.56 8.27
CA SER A 49 10.66 -4.19 8.63
C SER A 49 9.78 -3.51 7.58
N CYS A 50 8.90 -2.59 8.01
CA CYS A 50 8.10 -1.81 7.06
C CYS A 50 8.98 -0.92 6.17
N MET A 51 10.14 -0.47 6.67
CA MET A 51 11.04 0.35 5.87
C MET A 51 11.60 -0.42 4.67
N MET A 52 11.95 -1.70 4.85
CA MET A 52 12.37 -2.56 3.74
C MET A 52 11.26 -2.80 2.73
N SER A 53 10.00 -2.97 3.17
CA SER A 53 8.88 -3.11 2.23
C SER A 53 8.63 -1.82 1.43
N TYR A 54 8.88 -0.64 2.03
CA TYR A 54 8.80 0.64 1.32
C TYR A 54 9.94 0.85 0.32
N GLU A 55 11.18 0.51 0.70
CA GLU A 55 12.32 0.52 -0.22
C GLU A 55 12.08 -0.43 -1.41
N ALA A 56 11.49 -1.59 -1.15
CA ALA A 56 11.14 -2.55 -2.17
C ALA A 56 10.05 -2.05 -3.12
N ALA A 57 9.04 -1.35 -2.59
CA ALA A 57 8.02 -0.70 -3.40
C ALA A 57 8.63 0.38 -4.31
N ASN A 58 9.53 1.22 -3.77
CA ASN A 58 10.28 2.22 -4.54
C ASN A 58 11.15 1.62 -5.65
N ALA A 59 11.64 0.40 -5.44
CA ALA A 59 12.36 -0.36 -6.47
C ALA A 59 11.44 -1.01 -7.51
N GLY A 60 10.12 -0.83 -7.41
CA GLY A 60 9.13 -1.36 -8.35
C GLY A 60 8.79 -2.84 -8.17
N MET A 61 9.11 -3.44 -7.01
CA MET A 61 8.86 -4.86 -6.77
C MET A 61 7.38 -5.19 -6.45
N GLY A 62 6.56 -4.20 -6.14
CA GLY A 62 5.16 -4.37 -5.77
C GLY A 62 4.63 -3.15 -5.05
N PHE A 63 3.48 -3.33 -4.41
CA PHE A 63 2.84 -2.31 -3.60
C PHE A 63 3.12 -2.54 -2.11
N ALA A 64 3.28 -1.48 -1.34
CA ALA A 64 3.31 -1.52 0.12
C ALA A 64 2.24 -0.59 0.72
N VAL A 65 1.62 -0.98 1.83
CA VAL A 65 0.73 -0.09 2.59
C VAL A 65 1.49 0.53 3.74
N ALA A 66 1.44 1.86 3.82
CA ALA A 66 1.97 2.66 4.90
C ALA A 66 0.88 3.50 5.57
N ASN A 67 1.04 3.80 6.86
CA ASN A 67 0.18 4.76 7.54
C ASN A 67 0.70 6.19 7.30
N ARG A 68 -0.19 7.11 6.89
CA ARG A 68 0.07 8.53 6.66
C ARG A 68 0.84 9.22 7.75
N ALA A 69 0.55 8.89 9.00
CA ALA A 69 1.20 9.52 10.14
C ALA A 69 2.73 9.31 10.10
N TYR A 70 3.20 8.18 9.55
CA TYR A 70 4.63 7.84 9.50
C TYR A 70 5.34 8.26 8.21
N MET A 71 4.61 8.53 7.11
CA MET A 71 5.20 8.78 5.78
C MET A 71 5.04 10.21 5.26
N ALA A 72 4.58 11.15 6.09
CA ALA A 72 4.35 12.54 5.67
C ALA A 72 5.62 13.25 5.15
N SER A 73 6.82 12.84 5.56
CA SER A 73 8.10 13.34 5.05
C SER A 73 8.45 12.79 3.67
N ASP A 74 8.29 11.49 3.45
CA ASP A 74 8.67 10.82 2.19
C ASP A 74 7.69 11.13 1.06
N ILE A 75 6.41 11.29 1.38
CA ILE A 75 5.39 11.76 0.44
C ILE A 75 5.66 13.21 0.01
N ARG A 76 6.03 14.10 0.95
CA ARG A 76 6.41 15.48 0.62
C ARG A 76 7.67 15.57 -0.22
N ALA A 77 8.51 14.55 -0.16
CA ALA A 77 9.70 14.45 -0.98
C ALA A 77 9.46 13.73 -2.32
N GLU A 78 8.20 13.44 -2.67
CA GLU A 78 7.77 12.78 -3.93
C GLU A 78 8.43 11.41 -4.17
N ARG A 79 8.97 10.77 -3.14
CA ARG A 79 9.60 9.44 -3.26
C ARG A 79 8.59 8.32 -3.31
N LEU A 80 7.33 8.58 -2.94
CA LEU A 80 6.24 7.61 -2.87
C LEU A 80 5.08 8.13 -3.70
N VAL A 81 4.52 7.28 -4.58
CA VAL A 81 3.37 7.62 -5.43
C VAL A 81 2.13 6.92 -4.87
N ALA A 82 1.06 7.68 -4.58
CA ALA A 82 -0.21 7.12 -4.11
C ALA A 82 -1.21 6.99 -5.27
N PRO A 83 -1.33 5.83 -5.94
CA PRO A 83 -2.20 5.67 -7.11
C PRO A 83 -3.71 5.64 -6.79
N PHE A 84 -4.10 5.42 -5.53
CA PHE A 84 -5.51 5.32 -5.12
C PHE A 84 -5.93 6.50 -4.23
N ALA A 85 -6.97 7.22 -4.65
CA ALA A 85 -7.61 8.27 -3.85
C ALA A 85 -8.62 7.68 -2.85
N VAL A 86 -8.16 6.78 -1.96
CA VAL A 86 -8.97 6.18 -0.89
C VAL A 86 -8.61 6.88 0.42
N HIS A 87 -9.42 7.87 0.80
CA HIS A 87 -9.23 8.65 2.04
C HIS A 87 -10.16 8.12 3.13
N HIS A 88 -9.59 7.56 4.20
CA HIS A 88 -10.32 7.25 5.42
C HIS A 88 -10.69 8.57 6.14
N PRO A 89 -11.93 8.75 6.66
CA PRO A 89 -12.37 10.01 7.28
C PRO A 89 -11.74 10.27 8.67
N ASN A 90 -10.93 9.34 9.16
CA ASN A 90 -10.12 9.55 10.35
C ASN A 90 -8.76 10.09 9.88
N THR A 91 -8.30 11.20 10.45
CA THR A 91 -7.21 12.09 9.98
C THR A 91 -5.83 11.43 9.74
N ALA A 92 -5.71 10.13 9.99
CA ALA A 92 -4.60 9.25 9.62
C ALA A 92 -4.98 8.40 8.39
N GLY A 93 -4.85 8.98 7.20
CA GLY A 93 -5.06 8.25 5.95
C GLY A 93 -4.08 7.07 5.79
N TRP A 94 -4.41 6.11 4.94
CA TRP A 94 -3.48 5.07 4.51
C TRP A 94 -2.87 5.47 3.16
N TYR A 95 -1.63 5.07 2.90
CA TYR A 95 -0.94 5.35 1.64
C TYR A 95 -0.33 4.09 1.04
N PHE A 96 -0.32 4.07 -0.29
CA PHE A 96 0.39 3.09 -1.09
C PHE A 96 1.72 3.68 -1.50
N VAL A 97 2.74 2.82 -1.50
CA VAL A 97 3.98 2.98 -2.25
C VAL A 97 3.97 1.93 -3.35
#